data_AF-A0A8W8MPF2-F1
#
_entry.id   AF-A0A8W8MPF2-F1
#
_cell.length_a   1.000
_cell.length_b   1.000
_cell.length_c   1.000
_cell.angle_alpha   90.00
_cell.angle_beta   90.00
_cell.angle_gamma   90.00
#
_symmetry.space_group_name_H-M   'P 1'
#
loop_
_entity.id
_entity.type
_entity.pdbx_description
1 polymer ?
#
loop_
_entity_poly.entity_id
_entity_poly.type
_entity_poly.pdbx_seq_one_letter_code
_entity_poly.pdbx_strand_id
1 'polypeptide(L)'
;MAWHDEQGNNGLYYIMQVISKLLDPKTSEHTASFVGRLVSIVITKVGNQLGENLDLMLRLVLSKMQQAETLSVMESLVMVFAQLMISNMPAVLDFLTNVPGPTGKPALEFVLTEWCSRQHLFYGNYERKVCTVALCKLLLHAIQANDTRLQEIMIQGEEVEQPTSGIRTRSKTANQPVQWTTIPVLVKIYKLLINELSNQIETNMCKAGKDDEDDEEDDWEDEDADGEEDIQLRGQTLSDLIDSMAAEFNGYDVDDEEEEDPDFSIDPTYQIDLQAYLTEFLQSLSQQACYSTFSSHHNDSEKHVLRTININV
;
A
#
# COMPACT_ATOMS: atom_id res chain seq x y z
N MET A 1 -8.14 -25.13 19.41
CA MET A 1 -7.81 -25.32 20.84
C MET A 1 -8.16 -26.70 21.39
N ALA A 2 -9.26 -27.34 20.95
CA ALA A 2 -9.68 -28.65 21.51
C ALA A 2 -8.73 -29.82 21.16
N TRP A 3 -8.07 -29.77 20.01
CA TRP A 3 -7.11 -30.80 19.58
C TRP A 3 -5.74 -30.64 20.24
N HIS A 4 -5.14 -31.76 20.66
CA HIS A 4 -3.81 -31.87 21.24
C HIS A 4 -3.08 -33.10 20.66
N ASP A 5 -1.76 -33.01 20.52
CA ASP A 5 -0.89 -34.15 20.19
C ASP A 5 -0.62 -35.05 21.41
N GLU A 6 0.16 -36.11 21.22
CA GLU A 6 0.56 -37.03 22.30
C GLU A 6 1.46 -36.37 23.38
N GLN A 7 2.10 -35.24 23.07
CA GLN A 7 2.93 -34.46 23.99
C GLN A 7 2.15 -33.33 24.70
N GLY A 8 0.86 -33.15 24.41
CA GLY A 8 0.01 -32.10 24.96
C GLY A 8 0.09 -30.76 24.23
N ASN A 9 0.72 -30.68 23.06
CA ASN A 9 0.74 -29.47 22.24
C ASN A 9 -0.57 -29.32 21.46
N ASN A 10 -1.17 -28.14 21.51
CA ASN A 10 -2.40 -27.85 20.77
C ASN A 10 -2.12 -27.32 19.35
N GLY A 11 -3.17 -27.14 18.54
CA GLY A 11 -3.02 -26.62 17.18
C GLY A 11 -2.37 -25.22 17.10
N LEU A 12 -2.59 -24.35 18.10
CA LEU A 12 -1.99 -23.01 18.13
C LEU A 12 -0.47 -23.09 18.26
N TYR A 13 0.04 -24.03 19.07
CA TYR A 13 1.48 -24.27 19.19
C TYR A 13 2.13 -24.58 17.83
N TYR A 14 1.50 -25.44 17.02
CA TYR A 14 2.03 -25.75 15.69
C TYR A 14 1.94 -24.57 14.72
N ILE A 15 0.87 -23.79 14.77
CA ILE A 15 0.74 -22.55 13.99
C ILE A 15 1.87 -21.58 14.35
N MET A 16 2.16 -21.40 15.64
CA MET A 16 3.26 -20.55 16.11
C MET A 16 4.62 -21.05 15.64
N GLN A 17 4.85 -22.36 15.61
CA GLN A 17 6.09 -22.94 15.06
C GLN A 17 6.22 -22.71 13.55
N VAL A 18 5.12 -22.82 12.80
CA VAL A 18 5.11 -22.52 11.37
C VAL A 18 5.44 -21.05 11.14
N ILE A 19 4.75 -20.14 11.83
CA ILE A 19 5.03 -18.68 11.76
C ILE A 19 6.50 -18.40 12.09
N SER A 20 7.04 -19.00 13.15
CA SER A 20 8.44 -18.82 13.54
C SER A 20 9.42 -19.29 12.47
N LYS A 21 9.10 -20.36 11.74
CA LYS A 21 9.94 -20.89 10.66
C LYS A 21 9.83 -20.04 9.39
N LEU A 22 8.64 -19.53 9.06
CA LEU A 22 8.41 -18.65 7.92
C LEU A 22 9.05 -17.26 8.12
N LEU A 23 9.11 -16.78 9.36
CA LEU A 23 9.75 -15.52 9.72
C LEU A 23 11.22 -15.67 10.11
N ASP A 24 11.82 -16.86 9.99
CA ASP A 24 13.23 -17.06 10.35
C ASP A 24 14.13 -16.22 9.41
N PRO A 25 14.92 -15.27 9.93
CA PRO A 25 15.85 -14.47 9.13
C PRO A 25 17.03 -15.28 8.53
N LYS A 26 17.12 -16.58 8.79
CA LYS A 26 18.14 -17.44 8.17
C LYS A 26 17.64 -18.12 6.90
N THR A 27 16.34 -18.07 6.64
CA THR A 27 15.72 -18.66 5.45
C THR A 27 15.47 -17.59 4.38
N SER A 28 15.17 -18.02 3.16
CA SER A 28 14.82 -17.12 2.05
C SER A 28 13.72 -16.14 2.46
N GLU A 29 13.81 -14.88 2.02
CA GLU A 29 12.77 -13.87 2.27
C GLU A 29 11.39 -14.32 1.77
N HIS A 30 11.31 -15.08 0.68
CA HIS A 30 10.06 -15.54 0.06
C HIS A 30 9.26 -16.53 0.93
N THR A 31 9.87 -17.05 2.00
CA THR A 31 9.11 -17.79 3.02
C THR A 31 8.06 -16.91 3.71
N ALA A 32 8.23 -15.58 3.68
CA ALA A 32 7.32 -14.61 4.25
C ALA A 32 6.33 -14.01 3.25
N SER A 33 6.28 -14.43 1.98
CA SER A 33 5.39 -13.82 0.96
C SER A 33 3.91 -13.80 1.39
N PHE A 34 3.44 -14.81 2.13
CA PHE A 34 2.04 -14.92 2.55
C PHE A 34 1.87 -14.96 4.08
N VAL A 35 2.96 -14.79 4.83
CA VAL A 35 2.92 -14.93 6.29
C VAL A 35 2.11 -13.81 6.94
N GLY A 36 2.03 -12.64 6.29
CA GLY A 36 1.22 -11.52 6.75
C GLY A 36 -0.24 -11.89 6.96
N ARG A 37 -0.85 -12.61 6.01
CA ARG A 37 -2.24 -13.09 6.09
C ARG A 37 -2.43 -14.07 7.23
N LEU A 38 -1.52 -15.04 7.38
CA LEU A 38 -1.59 -16.02 8.49
C LEU A 38 -1.49 -15.32 9.86
N VAL A 39 -0.52 -14.43 10.03
CA VAL A 39 -0.32 -13.67 11.27
C VAL A 39 -1.54 -12.83 11.59
N SER A 40 -2.08 -12.14 10.59
CA SER A 40 -3.30 -11.35 10.66
C SER A 40 -4.50 -12.17 11.16
N ILE A 41 -4.75 -13.34 10.55
CA ILE A 41 -5.83 -14.24 10.94
C ILE A 41 -5.64 -14.74 12.37
N VAL A 42 -4.41 -15.11 12.76
CA VAL A 42 -4.10 -15.58 14.11
C VAL A 42 -4.38 -14.47 15.14
N ILE A 43 -3.95 -13.25 14.87
CA ILE A 43 -4.24 -12.09 15.73
C ILE A 43 -5.74 -11.88 15.87
N THR A 44 -6.48 -11.88 14.76
CA THR A 44 -7.92 -11.61 14.76
C THR A 44 -8.73 -12.72 15.43
N LYS A 45 -8.41 -14.00 15.19
CA LYS A 45 -9.19 -15.14 15.69
C LYS A 45 -8.79 -15.58 17.10
N VAL A 46 -7.53 -15.42 17.48
CA VAL A 46 -7.01 -15.87 18.79
C VAL A 46 -6.90 -14.71 19.78
N GLY A 47 -6.60 -13.51 19.28
CA GLY A 47 -6.64 -12.25 20.04
C GLY A 47 -5.82 -12.30 21.33
N ASN A 48 -6.47 -11.94 22.44
CA ASN A 48 -5.84 -11.80 23.75
C ASN A 48 -5.18 -13.09 24.29
N GLN A 49 -5.50 -14.26 23.71
CA GLN A 49 -4.90 -15.54 24.13
C GLN A 49 -3.45 -15.71 23.61
N LEU A 50 -2.97 -14.84 22.71
CA LEU A 50 -1.57 -14.85 22.28
C LEU A 50 -0.61 -14.47 23.42
N GLY A 51 -0.99 -13.50 24.26
CA GLY A 51 -0.12 -12.97 25.31
C GLY A 51 1.28 -12.64 24.79
N GLU A 52 2.31 -13.20 25.43
CA GLU A 52 3.73 -13.00 25.07
C GLU A 52 4.09 -13.50 23.65
N ASN A 53 3.29 -14.39 23.06
CA ASN A 53 3.52 -14.87 21.70
C ASN A 53 3.31 -13.78 20.64
N LEU A 54 2.49 -12.76 20.94
CA LEU A 54 2.29 -11.63 20.04
C LEU A 54 3.59 -10.82 19.90
N ASP A 55 4.21 -10.45 21.03
CA ASP A 55 5.47 -9.71 21.05
C ASP A 55 6.58 -10.47 20.32
N LEU A 56 6.68 -11.78 20.55
CA LEU A 56 7.64 -12.64 19.85
C LEU A 56 7.39 -12.62 18.33
N MET A 57 6.13 -12.75 17.92
CA MET A 57 5.74 -12.74 16.51
C MET A 57 6.08 -11.40 15.84
N LEU A 58 5.77 -10.28 16.49
CA LEU A 58 6.09 -8.95 15.95
C LEU A 58 7.60 -8.71 15.86
N ARG A 59 8.39 -9.22 16.81
CA ARG A 59 9.86 -9.19 16.73
C ARG A 59 10.38 -10.01 15.55
N LEU A 60 9.78 -11.17 15.28
CA LEU A 60 10.11 -12.00 14.13
C LEU A 60 9.76 -11.29 12.80
N VAL A 61 8.60 -10.64 12.74
CA VAL A 61 8.21 -9.79 11.58
C VAL A 61 9.23 -8.68 11.36
N LEU A 62 9.60 -7.92 12.40
CA LEU A 62 10.64 -6.88 12.31
C LEU A 62 11.97 -7.43 11.81
N SER A 63 12.40 -8.58 12.35
CA SER A 63 13.66 -9.21 11.96
C SER A 63 13.66 -9.68 10.51
N LYS A 64 12.53 -10.19 10.00
CA LYS A 64 12.39 -10.62 8.60
C LYS A 64 12.34 -9.41 7.67
N MET A 65 11.65 -8.34 8.10
CA MET A 65 11.52 -7.09 7.34
C MET A 65 12.88 -6.41 7.13
N GLN A 66 13.84 -6.56 8.05
CA GLN A 66 15.19 -6.02 7.88
C GLN A 66 15.97 -6.65 6.70
N GLN A 67 15.62 -7.86 6.29
CA GLN A 67 16.30 -8.59 5.22
C GLN A 67 15.51 -8.61 3.92
N ALA A 68 14.24 -8.24 3.96
CA ALA A 68 13.37 -8.32 2.82
C ALA A 68 13.64 -7.14 1.86
N GLU A 69 13.93 -7.46 0.61
CA GLU A 69 14.11 -6.51 -0.48
C GLU A 69 12.93 -6.58 -1.46
N THR A 70 12.32 -7.77 -1.59
CA THR A 70 11.19 -7.99 -2.49
C THR A 70 9.93 -7.29 -1.99
N LEU A 71 9.28 -6.53 -2.88
CA LEU A 71 8.08 -5.73 -2.57
C LEU A 71 6.93 -6.55 -1.99
N SER A 72 6.61 -7.70 -2.58
CA SER A 72 5.51 -8.57 -2.11
C SER A 72 5.74 -9.12 -0.70
N VAL A 73 7.00 -9.42 -0.36
CA VAL A 73 7.37 -9.84 1.00
C VAL A 73 7.24 -8.67 1.97
N MET A 74 7.74 -7.50 1.59
CA MET A 74 7.64 -6.29 2.41
C MET A 74 6.18 -5.89 2.68
N GLU A 75 5.34 -5.89 1.65
CA GLU A 75 3.91 -5.63 1.75
C GLU A 75 3.22 -6.62 2.71
N SER A 76 3.48 -7.92 2.57
CA SER A 76 2.96 -8.97 3.46
C SER A 76 3.34 -8.71 4.94
N LEU A 77 4.58 -8.31 5.20
CA LEU A 77 5.05 -8.01 6.56
C LEU A 77 4.46 -6.69 7.10
N VAL A 78 4.34 -5.66 6.26
CA VAL A 78 3.74 -4.37 6.63
C VAL A 78 2.26 -4.52 6.96
N MET A 79 1.54 -5.38 6.22
CA MET A 79 0.12 -5.66 6.47
C MET A 79 -0.17 -6.09 7.91
N VAL A 80 0.74 -6.81 8.56
CA VAL A 80 0.62 -7.18 9.98
C VAL A 80 0.50 -5.93 10.86
N PHE A 81 1.39 -4.95 10.66
CA PHE A 81 1.36 -3.70 11.42
C PHE A 81 0.17 -2.83 11.02
N ALA A 82 -0.20 -2.77 9.73
CA ALA A 82 -1.34 -1.98 9.27
C ALA A 82 -2.65 -2.42 9.95
N GLN A 83 -2.94 -3.71 9.97
CA GLN A 83 -4.14 -4.23 10.64
C GLN A 83 -4.12 -4.05 12.16
N LEU A 84 -2.95 -4.22 12.78
CA LEU A 84 -2.80 -3.97 14.21
C LEU A 84 -2.95 -2.48 14.56
N MET A 85 -2.48 -1.57 13.71
CA MET A 85 -2.70 -0.13 13.87
C MET A 85 -4.20 0.23 13.76
N ILE A 86 -4.95 -0.44 12.89
CA ILE A 86 -6.41 -0.26 12.78
C ILE A 86 -7.12 -0.73 14.05
N SER A 87 -6.65 -1.83 14.66
CA SER A 87 -7.33 -2.54 15.75
C SER A 87 -6.91 -2.07 17.15
N ASN A 88 -5.62 -1.78 17.37
CA ASN A 88 -5.04 -1.43 18.67
C ASN A 88 -3.77 -0.54 18.53
N MET A 89 -3.92 0.62 17.90
CA MET A 89 -2.84 1.57 17.66
C MET A 89 -1.97 1.89 18.89
N PRO A 90 -2.53 2.21 20.08
CA PRO A 90 -1.71 2.61 21.22
C PRO A 90 -0.71 1.53 21.63
N ALA A 91 -1.16 0.26 21.68
CA ALA A 91 -0.30 -0.87 22.04
C ALA A 91 0.81 -1.10 21.00
N VAL A 92 0.51 -0.94 19.71
CA VAL A 92 1.50 -1.09 18.63
C VAL A 92 2.55 0.02 18.70
N LEU A 93 2.13 1.26 18.91
CA LEU A 93 3.06 2.38 19.07
C LEU A 93 3.95 2.17 20.30
N ASP A 94 3.39 1.76 21.43
CA ASP A 94 4.15 1.45 22.64
C ASP A 94 5.15 0.31 22.42
N PHE A 95 4.73 -0.79 21.77
CA PHE A 95 5.62 -1.89 21.41
C PHE A 95 6.76 -1.42 20.51
N LEU A 96 6.46 -0.78 19.37
CA LEU A 96 7.46 -0.35 18.39
C LEU A 96 8.41 0.74 18.92
N THR A 97 7.98 1.51 19.92
CA THR A 97 8.84 2.49 20.59
C THR A 97 9.83 1.82 21.55
N ASN A 98 9.42 0.73 22.21
CA ASN A 98 10.23 0.02 23.21
C ASN A 98 11.15 -1.06 22.60
N VAL A 99 10.96 -1.43 21.34
CA VAL A 99 11.84 -2.37 20.63
C VAL A 99 12.91 -1.60 19.85
N PRO A 100 14.20 -1.94 20.00
CA PRO A 100 15.24 -1.32 19.19
C PRO A 100 15.14 -1.82 17.74
N GLY A 101 15.15 -0.88 16.80
CA GLY A 101 15.27 -1.13 15.37
C GLY A 101 16.71 -1.44 14.95
N PRO A 102 16.93 -1.70 13.65
CA PRO A 102 18.23 -2.13 13.12
C PRO A 102 19.34 -1.08 13.24
N THR A 103 18.97 0.19 13.39
CA THR A 103 19.89 1.34 13.52
C THR A 103 20.11 1.77 14.97
N GLY A 104 19.54 1.03 15.94
CA GLY A 104 19.57 1.38 17.37
C GLY A 104 18.54 2.45 17.78
N LYS A 105 17.85 3.07 16.82
CA LYS A 105 16.67 3.90 17.07
C LYS A 105 15.42 3.03 17.30
N PRO A 106 14.30 3.58 17.81
CA PRO A 106 13.07 2.81 17.98
C PRO A 106 12.62 2.12 16.68
N ALA A 107 12.12 0.89 16.79
CA ALA A 107 11.62 0.12 15.65
C ALA A 107 10.47 0.84 14.91
N LEU A 108 9.76 1.76 15.58
CA LEU A 108 8.75 2.62 14.98
C LEU A 108 9.30 3.43 13.79
N GLU A 109 10.49 4.04 13.92
CA GLU A 109 11.12 4.78 12.83
C GLU A 109 11.44 3.85 11.65
N PHE A 110 11.95 2.66 11.94
CA PHE A 110 12.25 1.66 10.91
C PHE A 110 10.99 1.23 10.15
N VAL A 111 9.92 0.83 10.86
CA VAL A 111 8.67 0.40 10.24
C VAL A 111 8.08 1.49 9.36
N LEU A 112 7.99 2.73 9.86
CA LEU A 112 7.40 3.81 9.08
C LEU A 112 8.28 4.23 7.89
N THR A 113 9.60 4.14 8.02
CA THR A 113 10.53 4.41 6.91
C THR A 113 10.36 3.39 5.79
N GLU A 114 10.35 2.09 6.13
CA GLU A 114 10.22 1.01 5.15
C GLU A 114 8.83 0.99 4.51
N TRP A 115 7.79 1.25 5.30
CA TRP A 115 6.42 1.31 4.81
C TRP A 115 6.20 2.52 3.90
N CYS A 116 6.49 3.74 4.38
CA CYS A 116 6.19 4.95 3.61
C CYS A 116 7.04 5.09 2.34
N SER A 117 8.19 4.41 2.26
CA SER A 117 9.01 4.37 1.04
C SER A 117 8.42 3.47 -0.05
N ARG A 118 7.57 2.49 0.30
CA ARG A 118 7.00 1.49 -0.63
C ARG A 118 5.48 1.53 -0.77
N GLN A 119 4.77 2.27 0.07
CA GLN A 119 3.30 2.35 0.06
C GLN A 119 2.69 2.58 -1.33
N HIS A 120 3.30 3.43 -2.15
CA HIS A 120 2.84 3.76 -3.51
C HIS A 120 3.00 2.61 -4.52
N LEU A 121 3.72 1.55 -4.14
CA LEU A 121 3.96 0.37 -4.97
C LEU A 121 3.07 -0.82 -4.56
N PHE A 122 2.38 -0.72 -3.42
CA PHE A 122 1.50 -1.79 -2.94
C PHE A 122 0.34 -2.03 -3.92
N TYR A 123 -0.07 -3.28 -4.01
CA TYR A 123 -1.07 -3.78 -4.95
C TYR A 123 -2.09 -4.67 -4.22
N GLY A 124 -3.15 -5.06 -4.92
CA GLY A 124 -4.30 -5.72 -4.30
C GLY A 124 -5.29 -4.70 -3.73
N ASN A 125 -6.58 -4.92 -4.01
CA ASN A 125 -7.64 -4.00 -3.60
C ASN A 125 -7.76 -3.94 -2.06
N TYR A 126 -7.75 -5.11 -1.41
CA TYR A 126 -7.86 -5.19 0.05
C TYR A 126 -6.62 -4.64 0.77
N GLU A 127 -5.42 -5.05 0.36
CA GLU A 127 -4.16 -4.64 0.96
C GLU A 127 -3.98 -3.12 0.88
N ARG A 128 -4.26 -2.50 -0.28
CA ARG A 128 -4.24 -1.05 -0.45
C ARG A 128 -5.24 -0.34 0.47
N LYS A 129 -6.48 -0.83 0.56
CA LYS A 129 -7.50 -0.26 1.47
C LYS A 129 -7.04 -0.30 2.92
N VAL A 130 -6.58 -1.47 3.40
CA VAL A 130 -6.11 -1.65 4.78
C VAL A 130 -4.93 -0.74 5.09
N CYS A 131 -3.91 -0.73 4.25
CA CYS A 131 -2.75 0.14 4.47
C CYS A 131 -3.13 1.63 4.49
N THR A 132 -3.98 2.04 3.55
CA THR A 132 -4.43 3.44 3.45
C THR A 132 -5.25 3.87 4.66
N VAL A 133 -6.21 3.05 5.09
CA VAL A 133 -7.04 3.33 6.28
C VAL A 133 -6.17 3.37 7.54
N ALA A 134 -5.19 2.47 7.67
CA ALA A 134 -4.24 2.49 8.77
C ALA A 134 -3.43 3.80 8.80
N LEU A 135 -2.94 4.26 7.65
CA LEU A 135 -2.22 5.53 7.51
C LEU A 135 -3.09 6.75 7.83
N CYS A 136 -4.35 6.79 7.39
CA CYS A 136 -5.31 7.82 7.78
C CYS A 136 -5.51 7.87 9.30
N LYS A 137 -5.75 6.72 9.93
CA LYS A 137 -5.90 6.64 11.39
C LYS A 137 -4.64 7.07 12.11
N LEU A 138 -3.47 6.68 11.63
CA LEU A 138 -2.19 7.03 12.23
C LEU A 138 -1.93 8.53 12.18
N LEU A 139 -2.20 9.15 11.03
CA LEU A 139 -2.09 10.59 10.86
C LEU A 139 -3.07 11.34 11.77
N LEU A 140 -4.32 10.89 11.85
CA LEU A 140 -5.33 11.50 12.72
C LEU A 140 -4.94 11.39 14.19
N HIS A 141 -4.50 10.21 14.64
CA HIS A 141 -4.01 9.98 16.01
C HIS A 141 -2.83 10.91 16.33
N ALA A 142 -1.84 10.99 15.45
CA ALA A 142 -0.66 11.84 15.64
C ALA A 142 -1.03 13.31 15.86
N ILE A 143 -2.01 13.82 15.12
CA ILE A 143 -2.48 15.20 15.21
C ILE A 143 -3.32 15.41 16.49
N GLN A 144 -4.31 14.54 16.74
CA GLN A 144 -5.22 14.68 17.87
C GLN A 144 -4.55 14.50 19.23
N ALA A 145 -3.63 13.53 19.32
CA ALA A 145 -2.89 13.23 20.54
C ALA A 145 -1.62 14.07 20.69
N ASN A 146 -1.24 14.84 19.66
CA ASN A 146 0.04 15.55 19.57
C ASN A 146 1.22 14.61 19.89
N ASP A 147 1.22 13.42 19.25
CA ASP A 147 2.13 12.32 19.58
C ASP A 147 3.56 12.61 19.07
N THR A 148 4.43 13.03 19.99
CA THR A 148 5.80 13.46 19.65
C THR A 148 6.64 12.33 19.06
N ARG A 149 6.32 11.07 19.40
CA ARG A 149 7.01 9.88 18.84
C ARG A 149 6.92 9.82 17.33
N LEU A 150 5.82 10.32 16.76
CA LEU A 150 5.58 10.36 15.32
C LEU A 150 6.08 11.67 14.70
N GLN A 151 5.98 12.79 15.42
CA GLN A 151 6.39 14.10 14.91
C GLN A 151 7.91 14.23 14.69
N GLU A 152 8.71 13.51 15.49
CA GLU A 152 10.18 13.56 15.43
C GLU A 152 10.78 12.71 14.31
N ILE A 153 9.98 11.82 13.69
CA ILE A 153 10.47 10.91 12.66
C ILE A 153 10.60 11.65 11.33
N MET A 154 11.81 11.66 10.78
CA MET A 154 12.16 12.29 9.51
C MET A 154 12.55 11.21 8.50
N ILE A 155 11.92 11.21 7.32
CA ILE A 155 12.14 10.19 6.28
C ILE A 155 12.35 10.82 4.91
N GLN A 156 12.80 9.98 3.96
CA GLN A 156 13.01 10.38 2.58
C GLN A 156 11.68 10.81 1.91
N GLY A 157 11.69 12.01 1.33
CA GLY A 157 10.56 12.60 0.61
C GLY A 157 10.61 12.33 -0.89
N GLU A 158 10.57 13.40 -1.67
CA GLU A 158 10.62 13.40 -3.15
C GLU A 158 12.04 13.62 -3.67
N GLU A 159 12.28 13.18 -4.91
CA GLU A 159 13.49 13.46 -5.66
C GLU A 159 13.57 14.96 -5.97
N VAL A 160 14.73 15.57 -5.71
CA VAL A 160 14.99 16.96 -6.04
C VAL A 160 15.28 17.05 -7.54
N GLU A 161 14.46 17.83 -8.24
CA GLU A 161 14.65 18.09 -9.67
C GLU A 161 16.04 18.68 -9.93
N GLN A 162 16.83 18.02 -10.77
CA GLN A 162 18.12 18.53 -11.21
C GLN A 162 17.94 19.34 -12.49
N PRO A 163 18.64 20.48 -12.65
CA PRO A 163 18.50 21.36 -13.81
C PRO A 163 18.96 20.73 -15.14
N THR A 164 19.51 19.52 -15.13
CA THR A 164 19.95 18.80 -16.32
C THR A 164 18.75 18.15 -17.02
N SER A 165 18.08 18.94 -17.86
CA SER A 165 16.92 18.48 -18.64
C SER A 165 17.31 17.38 -19.63
N GLY A 166 16.79 16.17 -19.43
CA GLY A 166 16.89 15.07 -20.39
C GLY A 166 16.71 13.68 -19.75
N ILE A 167 16.60 12.65 -20.58
CA ILE A 167 16.47 11.25 -20.11
C ILE A 167 17.65 10.91 -19.19
N ARG A 168 17.32 10.51 -17.96
CA ARG A 168 18.28 10.11 -16.93
C ARG A 168 18.53 8.61 -17.02
N THR A 169 19.68 8.24 -17.58
CA THR A 169 20.12 6.84 -17.66
C THR A 169 20.88 6.43 -16.41
N ARG A 170 20.97 5.11 -16.13
CA ARG A 170 21.72 4.56 -14.98
C ARG A 170 23.15 5.09 -14.89
N SER A 171 23.83 5.30 -16.03
CA SER A 171 25.18 5.86 -16.10
C SER A 171 25.27 7.36 -15.74
N LYS A 172 24.25 8.17 -16.07
CA LYS A 172 24.19 9.58 -15.67
C LYS A 172 23.98 9.72 -14.17
N THR A 173 23.14 8.88 -13.58
CA THR A 173 22.89 8.86 -12.13
C THR A 173 24.10 8.41 -11.32
N ALA A 174 24.97 7.54 -11.86
CA ALA A 174 26.22 7.18 -11.20
C ALA A 174 27.18 8.37 -11.05
N ASN A 175 27.19 9.30 -12.02
CA ASN A 175 28.05 10.48 -12.00
C ASN A 175 27.43 11.68 -11.26
N GLN A 176 26.10 11.76 -11.21
CA GLN A 176 25.34 12.75 -10.43
C GLN A 176 24.25 12.01 -9.65
N PRO A 177 24.49 11.65 -8.38
CA PRO A 177 23.54 10.88 -7.59
C PRO A 177 22.23 11.64 -7.42
N VAL A 178 21.12 10.89 -7.33
CA VAL A 178 19.81 11.44 -7.04
C VAL A 178 19.84 12.07 -5.65
N GLN A 179 19.38 13.31 -5.56
CA GLN A 179 19.18 13.97 -4.27
C GLN A 179 17.72 13.83 -3.89
N TRP A 180 17.48 13.54 -2.63
CA TRP A 180 16.15 13.39 -2.08
C TRP A 180 15.94 14.43 -0.98
N THR A 181 14.72 14.92 -0.89
CA THR A 181 14.29 15.74 0.24
C THR A 181 14.16 14.87 1.50
N THR A 182 14.24 15.50 2.67
CA THR A 182 13.94 14.87 3.96
C THR A 182 12.77 15.62 4.58
N ILE A 183 11.68 14.92 4.89
CA ILE A 183 10.44 15.51 5.38
C ILE A 183 9.93 14.76 6.63
N PRO A 184 9.09 15.40 7.47
CA PRO A 184 8.44 14.70 8.58
C PRO A 184 7.59 13.53 8.07
N VAL A 185 7.56 12.42 8.80
CA VAL A 185 6.79 11.23 8.41
C VAL A 185 5.32 11.54 8.22
N LEU A 186 4.75 12.42 9.04
CA LEU A 186 3.34 12.83 8.91
C LEU A 186 3.07 13.52 7.57
N VAL A 187 4.01 14.34 7.08
CA VAL A 187 3.93 14.97 5.76
C VAL A 187 4.03 13.92 4.65
N LYS A 188 4.94 12.94 4.78
CA LYS A 188 5.03 11.84 3.80
C LYS A 188 3.75 11.01 3.77
N ILE A 189 3.19 10.66 4.92
CA ILE A 189 1.91 9.94 5.02
C ILE A 189 0.82 10.73 4.32
N TYR A 190 0.68 12.02 4.64
CA TYR A 190 -0.28 12.90 3.97
C TYR A 190 -0.14 12.89 2.44
N LYS A 191 1.09 12.98 1.90
CA LYS A 191 1.35 12.91 0.45
C LYS A 191 0.97 11.55 -0.15
N LEU A 192 1.25 10.46 0.56
CA LEU A 192 0.85 9.11 0.12
C LEU A 192 -0.67 8.95 0.06
N LEU A 193 -1.42 9.58 0.97
CA LEU A 193 -2.88 9.59 0.94
C LEU A 193 -3.44 10.36 -0.27
N ILE A 194 -2.80 11.47 -0.66
CA ILE A 194 -3.16 12.18 -1.90
C ILE A 194 -2.88 11.31 -3.12
N ASN A 195 -1.71 10.66 -3.17
CA ASN A 195 -1.36 9.76 -4.26
C ASN A 195 -2.37 8.61 -4.40
N GLU A 196 -2.78 8.02 -3.27
CA GLU A 196 -3.80 6.98 -3.29
C GLU A 196 -5.15 7.51 -3.77
N LEU A 197 -5.56 8.72 -3.35
CA LEU A 197 -6.77 9.34 -3.87
C LEU A 197 -6.71 9.55 -5.39
N SER A 198 -5.56 10.00 -5.93
CA SER A 198 -5.35 10.12 -7.38
C SER A 198 -5.58 8.78 -8.08
N ASN A 199 -4.95 7.71 -7.58
CA ASN A 199 -5.10 6.38 -8.13
C ASN A 199 -6.56 5.89 -8.10
N GLN A 200 -7.30 6.19 -7.02
CA GLN A 200 -8.73 5.81 -6.90
C GLN A 200 -9.60 6.58 -7.91
N ILE A 201 -9.37 7.89 -8.08
CA ILE A 201 -10.08 8.71 -9.05
C ILE A 201 -9.81 8.20 -10.48
N GLU A 202 -8.56 7.93 -10.83
CA GLU A 202 -8.17 7.38 -12.13
C GLU A 202 -8.82 6.02 -12.38
N THR A 203 -8.76 5.11 -11.40
CA THR A 203 -9.37 3.77 -11.50
C THR A 203 -10.88 3.86 -11.74
N ASN A 204 -11.57 4.75 -11.03
CA ASN A 204 -13.02 4.89 -11.16
C ASN A 204 -13.43 5.59 -12.46
N MET A 205 -12.64 6.53 -12.98
CA MET A 205 -12.87 7.13 -14.30
C MET A 205 -12.72 6.10 -15.43
N CYS A 206 -11.71 5.22 -15.37
CA CYS A 206 -11.54 4.14 -16.35
C CYS A 206 -12.70 3.15 -16.34
N LYS A 207 -13.32 2.88 -15.19
CA LYS A 207 -14.50 2.00 -15.10
C LYS A 207 -15.73 2.66 -15.70
N ALA A 208 -15.97 3.94 -15.40
CA ALA A 208 -17.11 4.68 -15.94
C ALA A 208 -17.08 4.81 -17.47
N GLY A 209 -15.88 4.92 -18.08
CA GLY A 209 -15.74 4.99 -19.53
C GLY A 209 -15.99 3.68 -20.28
N LYS A 210 -15.95 2.53 -19.60
CA LYS A 210 -16.26 1.22 -20.20
C LYS A 210 -17.76 0.94 -20.31
N ASP A 211 -18.58 1.56 -19.46
CA ASP A 211 -20.05 1.39 -19.50
C ASP A 211 -20.73 2.22 -20.62
N ASP A 212 -20.02 3.19 -21.21
CA ASP A 212 -20.52 4.08 -22.27
C ASP A 212 -20.11 3.65 -23.70
N GLU A 213 -19.28 2.61 -23.87
CA GLU A 213 -18.80 2.13 -25.19
C GLU A 213 -19.66 1.01 -25.81
N ASP A 214 -20.77 0.60 -25.17
CA ASP A 214 -21.66 -0.46 -25.67
C ASP A 214 -22.83 0.04 -26.55
N ASP A 215 -22.96 1.36 -26.79
CA ASP A 215 -24.20 1.94 -27.36
C ASP A 215 -24.02 2.90 -28.57
N GLU A 216 -22.95 2.78 -29.37
CA GLU A 216 -22.87 3.46 -30.68
C GLU A 216 -22.36 2.52 -31.80
N GLU A 217 -23.24 1.64 -32.30
CA GLU A 217 -23.18 1.11 -33.67
C GLU A 217 -23.41 2.27 -34.66
N ASP A 218 -22.35 3.00 -35.00
CA ASP A 218 -22.42 4.03 -36.04
C ASP A 218 -21.91 3.47 -37.39
N ASP A 219 -22.89 2.98 -38.14
CA ASP A 219 -22.86 2.51 -39.52
C ASP A 219 -22.42 3.63 -40.47
N TRP A 220 -21.13 3.66 -40.82
CA TRP A 220 -20.60 4.49 -41.90
C TRP A 220 -20.01 3.60 -42.99
N GLU A 221 -20.89 3.18 -43.90
CA GLU A 221 -20.53 2.80 -45.26
C GLU A 221 -19.83 4.00 -45.94
N ASP A 222 -18.56 3.83 -46.35
CA ASP A 222 -18.05 4.53 -47.52
C ASP A 222 -16.99 3.67 -48.20
N GLU A 223 -17.33 3.27 -49.43
CA GLU A 223 -16.43 2.75 -50.46
C GLU A 223 -15.34 3.79 -50.73
N ASP A 224 -14.07 3.39 -50.68
CA ASP A 224 -13.13 3.72 -51.76
C ASP A 224 -11.87 2.85 -51.65
N ALA A 225 -11.65 2.10 -52.74
CA ALA A 225 -10.44 1.36 -52.99
C ALA A 225 -9.33 2.32 -53.44
N ASP A 226 -8.17 2.23 -52.82
CA ASP A 226 -6.88 2.11 -53.52
C ASP A 226 -5.77 1.84 -52.51
N GLY A 227 -5.03 0.75 -52.77
CA GLY A 227 -4.10 0.17 -51.82
C GLY A 227 -2.76 0.88 -51.73
N GLU A 228 -2.36 1.20 -50.50
CA GLU A 228 -1.00 1.09 -50.00
C GLU A 228 -1.09 0.50 -48.59
N GLU A 229 -0.25 -0.49 -48.27
CA GLU A 229 -0.19 -1.17 -46.97
C GLU A 229 0.26 -0.21 -45.86
N ASP A 230 -0.66 0.61 -45.36
CA ASP A 230 -0.53 1.22 -44.05
C ASP A 230 -1.18 0.29 -43.01
N ILE A 231 -0.40 -0.16 -42.04
CA ILE A 231 -0.90 -0.86 -40.85
C ILE A 231 -1.74 0.16 -40.08
N GLN A 232 -3.03 0.15 -40.40
CA GLN A 232 -4.06 0.97 -39.81
C GLN A 232 -4.32 0.45 -38.39
N LEU A 233 -3.51 0.90 -37.43
CA LEU A 233 -3.81 0.83 -35.99
C LEU A 233 -4.96 1.81 -35.71
N ARG A 234 -6.17 1.42 -36.13
CA ARG A 234 -7.41 2.15 -35.88
C ARG A 234 -7.85 1.82 -34.46
N GLY A 235 -7.79 2.81 -33.57
CA GLY A 235 -8.62 2.91 -32.36
C GLY A 235 -8.37 1.94 -31.20
N GLN A 236 -7.49 0.95 -31.31
CA GLN A 236 -7.24 0.03 -30.20
C GLN A 236 -6.38 0.71 -29.13
N THR A 237 -6.90 0.79 -27.91
CA THR A 237 -6.11 1.20 -26.77
C THR A 237 -5.03 0.15 -26.50
N LEU A 238 -3.96 0.55 -25.81
CA LEU A 238 -2.92 -0.41 -25.41
C LEU A 238 -3.51 -1.56 -24.55
N SER A 239 -4.63 -1.29 -23.86
CA SER A 239 -5.37 -2.30 -23.10
C SER A 239 -5.99 -3.34 -24.03
N ASP A 240 -6.66 -2.92 -25.09
CA ASP A 240 -7.32 -3.83 -26.03
C ASP A 240 -6.32 -4.74 -26.76
N LEU A 241 -5.13 -4.21 -27.04
CA LEU A 241 -4.04 -4.98 -27.66
C LEU A 241 -3.46 -6.02 -26.69
N ILE A 242 -3.41 -5.70 -25.39
CA ILE A 242 -2.96 -6.63 -24.34
C ILE A 242 -4.03 -7.70 -24.09
N ASP A 243 -5.30 -7.31 -24.02
CA ASP A 243 -6.43 -8.21 -23.81
C ASP A 243 -6.61 -9.16 -25.02
N SER A 244 -6.47 -8.65 -26.25
CA SER A 244 -6.46 -9.48 -27.45
C SER A 244 -5.30 -10.47 -27.49
N MET A 245 -4.11 -10.08 -27.03
CA MET A 245 -2.97 -11.01 -26.95
C MET A 245 -3.11 -12.02 -25.81
N ALA A 246 -3.78 -11.65 -24.71
CA ALA A 246 -4.08 -12.55 -23.60
C ALA A 246 -5.14 -13.59 -23.98
N ALA A 247 -6.18 -13.17 -24.70
CA ALA A 247 -7.26 -14.04 -25.18
C ALA A 247 -6.79 -15.12 -26.19
N GLU A 248 -5.76 -14.83 -27.00
CA GLU A 248 -5.16 -15.84 -27.89
C GLU A 248 -4.35 -16.91 -27.12
N PHE A 249 -3.95 -16.65 -25.88
CA PHE A 249 -3.30 -17.62 -25.01
C PHE A 249 -4.35 -18.40 -24.22
N ASN A 250 -4.91 -19.44 -24.85
CA ASN A 250 -6.00 -20.28 -24.36
C ASN A 250 -5.72 -20.91 -22.97
N GLY A 251 -5.98 -20.16 -21.91
CA GLY A 251 -5.68 -20.47 -20.51
C GLY A 251 -5.53 -19.26 -19.55
N TYR A 252 -5.61 -18.03 -20.06
CA TYR A 252 -5.79 -16.81 -19.26
C TYR A 252 -7.19 -16.23 -19.53
N ASP A 253 -8.20 -16.74 -18.84
CA ASP A 253 -9.45 -15.99 -18.70
C ASP A 253 -9.15 -14.80 -17.77
N VAL A 254 -9.12 -13.59 -18.32
CA VAL A 254 -8.92 -12.34 -17.57
C VAL A 254 -10.12 -12.06 -16.64
N ASP A 255 -11.21 -12.80 -16.81
CA ASP A 255 -12.43 -12.79 -15.98
C ASP A 255 -12.45 -13.86 -14.86
N ASP A 256 -11.36 -14.61 -14.66
CA ASP A 256 -11.15 -15.25 -13.36
C ASP A 256 -10.82 -14.12 -12.36
N GLU A 257 -11.85 -13.41 -11.88
CA GLU A 257 -11.80 -12.69 -10.63
C GLU A 257 -11.12 -13.64 -9.63
N GLU A 258 -9.86 -13.35 -9.25
CA GLU A 258 -9.14 -14.12 -8.24
C GLU A 258 -10.14 -14.40 -7.11
N GLU A 259 -10.51 -15.68 -6.88
CA GLU A 259 -11.54 -16.03 -5.90
C GLU A 259 -11.25 -15.25 -4.61
N GLU A 260 -12.05 -14.20 -4.35
CA GLU A 260 -11.72 -13.26 -3.29
C GLU A 260 -11.74 -14.03 -1.97
N ASP A 261 -10.66 -13.92 -1.19
CA ASP A 261 -10.54 -14.64 0.07
C ASP A 261 -11.79 -14.33 0.93
N PRO A 262 -12.59 -15.34 1.31
CA PRO A 262 -13.81 -15.13 2.06
C PRO A 262 -13.57 -14.34 3.36
N ASP A 263 -12.36 -14.43 3.93
CA ASP A 263 -11.99 -13.68 5.13
C ASP A 263 -11.93 -12.16 4.90
N PHE A 264 -11.73 -11.67 3.66
CA PHE A 264 -11.76 -10.23 3.36
C PHE A 264 -13.13 -9.62 3.58
N SER A 265 -14.19 -10.33 3.20
CA SER A 265 -15.58 -9.87 3.35
C SER A 265 -15.99 -9.65 4.82
N ILE A 266 -15.27 -10.28 5.74
CA ILE A 266 -15.50 -10.19 7.20
C ILE A 266 -14.87 -8.91 7.78
N ASP A 267 -13.80 -8.38 7.17
CA ASP A 267 -13.16 -7.16 7.63
C ASP A 267 -14.00 -5.91 7.25
N PRO A 268 -14.45 -5.09 8.22
CA PRO A 268 -15.20 -3.86 7.93
C PRO A 268 -14.47 -2.90 6.99
N THR A 269 -13.14 -2.96 6.95
CA THR A 269 -12.29 -2.14 6.08
C THR A 269 -12.49 -2.46 4.60
N TYR A 270 -12.85 -3.69 4.26
CA TYR A 270 -13.07 -4.11 2.88
C TYR A 270 -14.27 -3.38 2.25
N GLN A 271 -15.30 -3.12 3.05
CA GLN A 271 -16.54 -2.45 2.63
C GLN A 271 -16.40 -0.92 2.47
N ILE A 272 -15.24 -0.35 2.79
CA ILE A 272 -15.01 1.08 2.67
C ILE A 272 -14.87 1.45 1.20
N ASP A 273 -15.66 2.45 0.76
CA ASP A 273 -15.39 3.22 -0.45
C ASP A 273 -14.18 4.10 -0.17
N LEU A 274 -13.03 3.69 -0.71
CA LEU A 274 -11.75 4.33 -0.41
C LEU A 274 -11.68 5.76 -0.96
N GLN A 275 -12.29 6.02 -2.12
CA GLN A 275 -12.29 7.36 -2.71
C GLN A 275 -13.11 8.32 -1.83
N ALA A 276 -14.32 7.93 -1.45
CA ALA A 276 -15.18 8.73 -0.59
C ALA A 276 -14.52 8.97 0.78
N TYR A 277 -13.96 7.91 1.38
CA TYR A 277 -13.27 7.98 2.67
C TYR A 277 -12.07 8.94 2.64
N LEU A 278 -11.20 8.84 1.63
CA LEU A 278 -10.05 9.73 1.48
C LEU A 278 -10.47 11.17 1.21
N THR A 279 -11.51 11.37 0.41
CA THR A 279 -12.06 12.70 0.12
C THR A 279 -12.51 13.38 1.41
N GLU A 280 -13.35 12.71 2.21
CA GLU A 280 -13.82 13.24 3.49
C GLU A 280 -12.66 13.50 4.46
N PHE A 281 -11.72 12.56 4.54
CA PHE A 281 -10.54 12.67 5.41
C PHE A 281 -9.69 13.91 5.07
N LEU A 282 -9.32 14.08 3.79
CA LEU A 282 -8.48 15.19 3.34
C LEU A 282 -9.21 16.53 3.45
N GLN A 283 -10.51 16.57 3.15
CA GLN A 283 -11.35 17.76 3.34
C GLN A 283 -11.39 18.15 4.83
N SER A 284 -11.64 17.21 5.73
CA SER A 284 -11.63 17.47 7.17
C SER A 284 -10.27 17.97 7.66
N LEU A 285 -9.18 17.33 7.21
CA LEU A 285 -7.82 17.74 7.55
C LEU A 285 -7.52 19.18 7.08
N SER A 286 -7.99 19.56 5.89
CA SER A 286 -7.77 20.91 5.33
C SER A 286 -8.35 22.04 6.17
N GLN A 287 -9.36 21.75 7.00
CA GLN A 287 -10.00 22.72 7.89
C GLN A 287 -9.29 22.85 9.25
N GLN A 288 -8.31 22.00 9.54
CA GLN A 288 -7.58 22.02 10.81
C GLN A 288 -6.47 23.08 10.80
N ALA A 289 -6.20 23.67 11.97
CA ALA A 289 -5.15 24.70 12.11
C ALA A 289 -3.74 24.21 11.73
N CYS A 290 -3.47 22.91 11.90
CA CYS A 290 -2.19 22.31 11.52
C CYS A 290 -2.02 22.14 10.00
N TYR A 291 -3.07 22.36 9.19
CA TYR A 291 -3.02 22.15 7.75
C TYR A 291 -1.94 22.97 7.06
N SER A 292 -1.65 24.18 7.56
CA SER A 292 -0.59 25.04 7.01
C SER A 292 0.79 24.38 7.00
N THR A 293 1.04 23.46 7.93
CA THR A 293 2.29 22.69 8.02
C THR A 293 2.35 21.60 6.95
N PHE A 294 1.21 21.12 6.45
CA PHE A 294 1.15 20.15 5.35
C PHE A 294 1.14 20.86 4.01
N SER A 295 0.39 21.97 3.88
CA SER A 295 0.21 22.69 2.62
C SER A 295 1.49 23.35 2.11
N SER A 296 2.43 23.69 3.00
CA SER A 296 3.74 24.20 2.61
C SER A 296 4.60 23.19 1.84
N HIS A 297 4.23 21.90 1.85
CA HIS A 297 4.97 20.84 1.19
C HIS A 297 4.36 20.38 -0.14
N HIS A 298 3.26 20.97 -0.61
CA HIS A 298 2.62 20.52 -1.84
C HIS A 298 3.45 20.75 -3.09
N ASN A 299 3.55 19.74 -3.94
CA ASN A 299 3.95 19.91 -5.34
C ASN A 299 2.72 20.17 -6.23
N ASP A 300 2.95 20.49 -7.51
CA ASP A 300 1.87 20.90 -8.41
C ASP A 300 0.87 19.77 -8.72
N SER A 301 1.33 18.52 -8.78
CA SER A 301 0.47 17.35 -8.98
C SER A 301 -0.48 17.16 -7.79
N GLU A 302 0.05 17.24 -6.57
CA GLU A 302 -0.76 17.12 -5.36
C GLU A 302 -1.79 18.25 -5.25
N LYS A 303 -1.43 19.48 -5.62
CA LYS A 303 -2.39 20.60 -5.66
C LYS A 303 -3.50 20.35 -6.67
N HIS A 304 -3.19 19.73 -7.81
CA HIS A 304 -4.20 19.38 -8.80
C HIS A 304 -5.22 18.39 -8.23
N VAL A 305 -4.76 17.30 -7.62
CA VAL A 305 -5.63 16.30 -6.96
C VAL A 305 -6.47 16.94 -5.84
N LEU A 306 -5.88 17.80 -5.01
CA LEU A 306 -6.63 18.44 -3.92
C LEU A 306 -7.72 19.41 -4.43
N ARG A 307 -7.51 20.05 -5.58
CA ARG A 307 -8.53 20.92 -6.20
C ARG A 307 -9.71 20.13 -6.74
N THR A 308 -9.52 18.90 -7.23
CA THR A 308 -10.64 18.07 -7.72
C THR A 308 -11.63 17.72 -6.61
N ILE A 309 -11.17 17.69 -5.35
CA ILE A 309 -11.99 17.50 -4.16
C ILE A 309 -12.32 18.80 -3.41
N ASN A 310 -12.26 19.95 -4.07
CA ASN A 310 -12.64 21.26 -3.54
C ASN A 310 -11.82 21.76 -2.34
N ILE A 311 -10.55 21.35 -2.22
CA ILE A 311 -9.63 21.92 -1.23
C ILE A 311 -8.87 23.09 -1.85
N ASN A 312 -8.83 24.24 -1.15
CA ASN A 312 -8.15 25.43 -1.62
C ASN A 312 -6.64 25.37 -1.30
N VAL A 313 -5.80 25.32 -2.33
CA VAL A 313 -4.34 25.10 -2.28
C VAL A 313 -3.56 25.96 -3.26
#